data_AF-A0A5S3XC69-F1
#
_entry.id   AF-A0A5S3XC69-F1
#
_cell.length_a   1.000
_cell.length_b   1.000
_cell.length_c   1.000
_cell.angle_alpha   90.00
_cell.angle_beta   90.00
_cell.angle_gamma   90.00
#
_symmetry.space_group_name_H-M   'P 1'
#
loop_
_entity.id
_entity.type
_entity.pdbx_description
1 polymer ?
#
loop_
_entity_poly.entity_id
_entity_poly.type
_entity_poly.pdbx_seq_one_letter_code
_entity_poly.pdbx_strand_id
1 'polypeptide(L)'
;LLLALGIVPYGVADTINYRLWVSEPPLPDSVIDVGLRTEPNLELLTEMKPSFMVWSAGYGPSPEMLARISPGRGFNFSDGKQP
;
A
#
# COMPACT_ATOMS: atom_id res chain seq x y z
N LEU A 1 0.12 8.54 -4.34
CA LEU A 1 -1.27 9.04 -4.42
C LEU A 1 -1.74 9.65 -3.09
N LEU A 2 -1.86 8.87 -2.01
CA LEU A 2 -2.40 9.36 -0.73
C LEU A 2 -1.67 10.59 -0.16
N LEU A 3 -0.34 10.54 -0.07
CA LEU A 3 0.47 11.65 0.46
C LEU A 3 0.33 12.94 -0.35
N ALA A 4 0.18 12.83 -1.68
CA ALA A 4 -0.04 13.99 -2.55
C ALA A 4 -1.40 14.68 -2.29
N LEU A 5 -2.37 13.93 -1.73
CA LEU A 5 -3.67 14.45 -1.31
C LEU A 5 -3.66 14.92 0.16
N GLY A 6 -2.49 14.95 0.83
CA GLY A 6 -2.38 15.28 2.25
C GLY A 6 -2.88 14.19 3.19
N ILE A 7 -3.10 12.96 2.69
CA ILE A 7 -3.56 11.83 3.50
C ILE A 7 -2.33 11.10 4.06
N VAL A 8 -2.25 10.99 5.39
CA VAL A 8 -1.27 10.15 6.08
C VAL A 8 -1.77 8.69 6.04
N PRO A 9 -1.05 7.76 5.39
CA PRO A 9 -1.45 6.36 5.39
C PRO A 9 -1.42 5.77 6.80
N TYR A 10 -2.40 4.95 7.15
CA TYR A 10 -2.39 4.24 8.44
C TYR A 10 -1.29 3.17 8.50
N GLY A 11 -1.07 2.46 7.39
CA GLY A 11 0.05 1.55 7.20
C GLY A 11 0.57 1.56 5.78
N VAL A 12 1.86 1.25 5.60
CA VAL A 12 2.54 1.18 4.30
C VAL A 12 3.40 -0.08 4.26
N ALA A 13 3.36 -0.78 3.13
CA ALA A 13 4.19 -1.94 2.93
C ALA A 13 5.62 -1.52 2.54
N ASP A 14 6.60 -2.10 3.23
CA ASP A 14 8.04 -1.96 3.01
C ASP A 14 8.51 -0.51 3.13
N THR A 15 8.33 0.05 4.32
CA THR A 15 8.71 1.44 4.63
C THR A 15 10.23 1.64 4.60
N ILE A 16 11.00 0.58 4.87
CA ILE A 16 12.47 0.62 4.81
C ILE A 16 12.91 0.88 3.37
N ASN A 17 12.48 0.04 2.41
CA ASN A 17 12.83 0.25 1.02
C ASN A 17 12.16 1.51 0.45
N TYR A 18 10.99 1.92 0.95
CA TYR A 18 10.41 3.21 0.58
C TYR A 18 11.39 4.36 0.83
N ARG A 19 12.01 4.42 2.02
CA ARG A 19 12.98 5.47 2.37
C ARG A 19 14.24 5.44 1.51
N LEU A 20 14.63 4.27 1.01
CA LEU A 20 15.79 4.10 0.14
C LEU A 20 15.51 4.47 -1.32
N TRP A 21 14.37 4.04 -1.87
CA TRP A 21 14.10 4.10 -3.32
C TRP A 21 13.14 5.22 -3.74
N VAL A 22 12.16 5.53 -2.89
CA VAL A 22 11.22 6.62 -3.14
C VAL A 22 11.71 7.89 -2.49
N SER A 23 12.14 7.79 -1.21
CA SER A 23 12.66 8.87 -0.36
C SER A 23 11.64 9.99 -0.08
N GLU A 24 11.11 10.63 -1.12
CA GLU A 24 10.16 11.72 -1.08
C GLU A 24 8.82 11.33 -1.74
N PRO A 25 7.67 11.68 -1.14
CA PRO A 25 7.50 12.39 0.14
C PRO A 25 7.83 11.52 1.37
N PRO A 26 8.38 12.08 2.48
CA PRO A 26 8.72 11.29 3.66
C PRO A 26 7.48 10.69 4.31
N LEU A 27 7.61 9.47 4.79
CA LEU A 27 6.60 8.83 5.63
C LEU A 27 6.74 9.32 7.07
N PRO A 28 5.65 9.78 7.72
CA PRO A 28 5.66 10.04 9.15
C PRO A 28 6.01 8.78 9.96
N ASP A 29 6.67 8.95 11.11
CA ASP A 29 7.06 7.81 11.97
C ASP A 29 5.87 7.05 12.56
N SER A 30 4.67 7.64 12.53
CA SER A 30 3.42 7.00 12.94
C SER A 30 2.92 5.92 11.97
N VAL A 31 3.48 5.84 10.76
CA VAL A 31 3.05 4.89 9.72
C VAL A 31 3.52 3.48 10.11
N ILE A 32 2.56 2.55 10.23
CA ILE A 32 2.84 1.15 10.55
C ILE A 32 3.41 0.44 9.31
N ASP A 33 4.55 -0.24 9.46
CA ASP A 33 5.06 -1.11 8.41
C ASP A 33 4.26 -2.42 8.39
N VAL A 34 3.60 -2.70 7.27
CA VAL A 34 2.75 -3.89 7.10
C VAL A 34 3.46 -5.05 6.39
N GLY A 35 4.79 -5.03 6.31
CA GLY A 35 5.60 -6.06 5.66
C GLY A 35 5.88 -5.77 4.19
N LEU A 36 6.31 -6.78 3.43
CA LEU A 36 6.74 -6.58 2.04
C LEU A 36 5.54 -6.30 1.12
N ARG A 37 5.73 -5.51 0.05
CA ARG A 37 4.63 -5.25 -0.92
C ARG A 37 4.21 -6.51 -1.69
N THR A 38 5.09 -7.51 -1.79
CA THR A 38 4.81 -8.81 -2.42
C THR A 38 4.23 -9.83 -1.44
N GLU A 39 4.55 -9.69 -0.16
CA GLU A 39 4.14 -10.59 0.92
C GLU A 39 3.88 -9.76 2.19
N PRO A 40 2.74 -9.06 2.25
CA PRO A 40 2.40 -8.27 3.42
C PRO A 40 1.96 -9.18 4.55
N ASN A 41 2.08 -8.69 5.79
CA ASN A 41 1.63 -9.41 6.96
C ASN A 41 0.09 -9.40 7.04
N LEU A 42 -0.53 -10.48 6.58
CA LEU A 42 -1.99 -10.63 6.52
C LEU A 42 -2.64 -10.70 7.91
N GLU A 43 -1.92 -11.23 8.90
CA GLU A 43 -2.39 -11.29 10.29
C GLU A 43 -2.49 -9.87 10.86
N LEU A 44 -1.42 -9.09 10.74
CA LEU A 44 -1.39 -7.69 11.15
C LEU A 44 -2.47 -6.87 10.42
N LEU A 45 -2.61 -7.02 9.10
CA LEU A 45 -3.65 -6.33 8.34
C LEU A 45 -5.06 -6.69 8.81
N THR A 46 -5.30 -7.93 9.24
CA THR A 46 -6.58 -8.36 9.80
C THR A 46 -6.84 -7.71 11.16
N GLU A 47 -5.83 -7.65 12.03
CA GLU A 47 -5.93 -7.00 13.34
C GLU A 47 -6.15 -5.48 13.23
N MET A 48 -5.46 -4.84 12.28
CA MET A 48 -5.54 -3.41 12.03
C MET A 48 -6.93 -2.94 11.59
N LYS A 49 -7.74 -3.83 11.00
CA LYS A 49 -9.07 -3.54 10.41
C LYS A 49 -9.07 -2.25 9.56
N PRO A 50 -8.29 -2.18 8.46
CA PRO A 50 -8.29 -1.03 7.57
C PRO A 50 -9.70 -0.71 7.08
N SER A 51 -10.02 0.58 6.95
CA SER A 51 -11.28 1.00 6.31
C SER A 51 -11.22 0.88 4.79
N PHE A 52 -10.02 0.98 4.21
CA PHE A 52 -9.77 0.85 2.78
C PHE A 52 -8.31 0.50 2.51
N MET A 53 -8.05 -0.40 1.55
CA MET A 53 -6.71 -0.74 1.08
C MET A 53 -6.49 -0.28 -0.37
N VAL A 54 -5.28 0.18 -0.68
CA VAL A 54 -4.89 0.56 -2.05
C VAL A 54 -3.62 -0.18 -2.45
N TRP A 55 -3.54 -0.64 -3.70
CA TRP A 55 -2.38 -1.35 -4.23
C TRP A 55 -2.15 -1.04 -5.70
N SER A 56 -1.00 -1.45 -6.24
CA SER A 56 -0.71 -1.35 -7.67
C SER A 56 -1.30 -2.56 -8.40
N ALA A 57 -2.14 -2.33 -9.41
CA ALA A 57 -2.75 -3.40 -10.18
C ALA A 57 -1.68 -4.22 -10.91
N GLY A 58 -1.78 -5.54 -10.85
CA GLY A 58 -0.80 -6.47 -11.44
C GLY A 58 0.47 -6.67 -10.62
N TYR A 59 0.57 -6.13 -9.40
CA TYR A 59 1.74 -6.27 -8.55
C TYR A 59 1.35 -6.64 -7.10
N GLY A 60 2.10 -7.57 -6.51
CA GLY A 60 1.88 -8.04 -5.15
C GLY A 60 0.78 -9.11 -5.04
N PRO A 61 0.13 -9.24 -3.86
CA PRO A 61 -0.89 -10.26 -3.61
C PRO A 61 -2.09 -10.16 -4.55
N SER A 62 -2.83 -11.26 -4.68
CA SER A 62 -4.03 -11.25 -5.52
C SER A 62 -5.10 -10.28 -4.96
N PRO A 63 -5.79 -9.51 -5.82
CA PRO A 63 -6.89 -8.66 -5.40
C PRO A 63 -7.98 -9.41 -4.62
N GLU A 64 -8.24 -10.67 -4.99
CA GLU A 64 -9.23 -11.53 -4.35
C GLU A 64 -8.85 -11.90 -2.91
N MET A 65 -7.55 -12.04 -2.62
CA MET A 65 -7.05 -12.25 -1.27
C MET A 65 -7.23 -10.98 -0.44
N LEU A 66 -6.76 -9.85 -0.95
CA LEU A 66 -6.83 -8.56 -0.26
C LEU A 66 -8.28 -8.16 0.04
N ALA A 67 -9.20 -8.42 -0.89
CA ALA A 67 -10.63 -8.13 -0.73
C ALA A 67 -11.30 -8.90 0.42
N ARG A 68 -10.68 -9.97 0.95
CA ARG A 68 -11.18 -10.69 2.14
C ARG A 68 -10.88 -9.96 3.45
N ILE A 69 -9.89 -9.06 3.46
CA ILE A 69 -9.47 -8.35 4.67
C ILE A 69 -10.24 -7.04 4.83
N SER A 70 -10.34 -6.25 3.76
CA SER A 70 -10.98 -4.93 3.76
C SER A 70 -11.41 -4.57 2.34
N PRO A 71 -12.40 -3.67 2.17
CA PRO A 71 -12.60 -2.98 0.90
C PRO A 71 -11.30 -2.39 0.37
N GLY A 72 -11.16 -2.31 -0.96
CA GLY A 72 -9.97 -1.70 -1.53
C GLY A 72 -9.97 -1.54 -3.05
N ARG A 73 -8.90 -0.96 -3.57
CA ARG A 73 -8.74 -0.61 -4.98
C ARG A 73 -7.30 -0.82 -5.47
N GLY A 74 -7.17 -1.57 -6.57
CA GLY A 74 -5.97 -1.58 -7.39
C GLY A 74 -5.93 -0.37 -8.33
N PHE A 75 -4.77 0.28 -8.43
CA PHE A 75 -4.50 1.40 -9.34
C PHE A 75 -3.51 0.97 -10.41
N ASN A 76 -3.80 1.28 -11.68
CA ASN A 76 -2.86 1.06 -12.77
C ASN A 76 -1.75 2.13 -12.71
N PHE A 77 -0.49 1.73 -12.90
CA PHE A 77 0.63 2.66 -12.96
C PHE A 77 0.62 3.48 -14.26
N SER A 78 0.32 2.81 -15.38
CA SER A 78 0.14 3.42 -16.70
C SER A 78 -1.20 2.98 -17.26
N ASP A 79 -1.84 3.84 -18.05
CA ASP A 79 -3.04 3.50 -18.83
C ASP A 79 -2.69 2.76 -20.13
N GLY A 80 -1.40 2.50 -20.38
CA GLY A 80 -0.88 1.82 -21.56
C GLY A 80 -1.04 2.63 -22.85
N LYS A 81 -1.51 3.88 -22.78
CA LYS A 81 -1.76 4.74 -23.94
C LYS A 81 -0.60 5.68 -24.23
N GLN A 82 0.22 5.98 -23.22
CA GLN A 82 1.45 6.76 -23.38
C GLN A 82 2.59 6.14 -22.56
N PRO A 83 3.83 6.09 -23.11
CA PRO A 83 5.00 5.55 -22.43
C PRO A 83 5.40 6.38 -21.20
#